data_AF-G3ABU2-F1
#
_entry.id   AF-G3ABU2-F1
#
_cell.length_a   1.000
_cell.length_b   1.000
_cell.length_c   1.000
_cell.angle_alpha   90.00
_cell.angle_beta   90.00
_cell.angle_gamma   90.00
#
_symmetry.space_group_name_H-M   'P 1'
#
loop_
_entity.id
_entity.type
_entity.pdbx_description
1 polymer ?
#
loop_
_entity_poly.entity_id
_entity_poly.type
_entity_poly.pdbx_seq_one_letter_code
_entity_poly.pdbx_strand_id
1 'polypeptide(L)'
;MNFFKSNHNRKSIAVAALVMASAFAHHANATTLGKVDVIGSYTGTQLTPANAWKATWGNAWNACRAQYGKTRSVNMTWHQFGNPSPSNSNTRSVAAIWECRDTTN
;
A
#
# COMPACT_ATOMS: atom_id res chain seq x y z
N MET A 1 -29.61 -58.44 -20.30
CA MET A 1 -30.16 -57.15 -19.84
C MET A 1 -29.07 -56.11 -19.99
N ASN A 2 -29.37 -55.06 -20.76
CA ASN A 2 -28.45 -54.03 -21.22
C ASN A 2 -28.27 -52.90 -20.21
N PHE A 3 -27.25 -52.09 -20.48
CA PHE A 3 -27.00 -50.71 -20.05
C PHE A 3 -26.25 -50.47 -18.74
N PHE A 4 -24.92 -50.48 -18.87
CA PHE A 4 -24.12 -49.41 -18.27
C PHE A 4 -24.19 -48.17 -19.18
N LYS A 5 -24.88 -47.14 -18.69
CA LYS A 5 -24.83 -45.75 -19.16
C LYS A 5 -24.80 -44.94 -17.84
N SER A 6 -23.79 -44.13 -17.56
CA SER A 6 -23.72 -42.79 -18.11
C SER A 6 -22.30 -42.26 -18.22
N ASN A 7 -22.06 -41.73 -19.40
CA ASN A 7 -21.04 -40.78 -19.81
C ASN A 7 -21.24 -39.47 -19.02
N HIS A 8 -20.17 -38.83 -18.53
CA HIS A 8 -19.80 -37.49 -19.00
C HIS A 8 -18.59 -36.89 -18.24
N ASN A 9 -17.60 -36.53 -19.05
CA ASN A 9 -16.74 -35.35 -18.93
C ASN A 9 -15.74 -35.23 -17.78
N ARG A 10 -14.53 -35.71 -18.11
CA ARG A 10 -13.27 -35.01 -17.87
C ARG A 10 -13.44 -33.49 -17.87
N LYS A 11 -13.07 -32.84 -16.76
CA LYS A 11 -12.29 -31.59 -16.77
C LYS A 11 -11.32 -31.63 -15.58
N SER A 12 -10.11 -32.11 -15.85
CA SER A 12 -8.94 -31.82 -15.02
C SER A 12 -8.78 -30.30 -14.98
N ILE A 13 -9.12 -29.68 -13.87
CA ILE A 13 -8.68 -28.31 -13.60
C ILE A 13 -7.31 -28.45 -12.96
N ALA A 14 -6.29 -28.53 -13.80
CA ALA A 14 -4.93 -28.21 -13.41
C ALA A 14 -4.91 -26.72 -13.05
N VAL A 15 -4.97 -26.39 -11.76
CA VAL A 15 -4.65 -25.03 -11.31
C VAL A 15 -3.13 -24.92 -11.34
N ALA A 16 -2.64 -24.29 -12.41
CA ALA A 16 -1.25 -23.96 -12.59
C ALA A 16 -0.76 -23.06 -11.46
N ALA A 17 0.48 -23.30 -11.04
CA ALA A 17 1.18 -22.62 -9.98
C ALA A 17 1.27 -21.10 -10.19
N LEU A 18 1.07 -20.35 -9.11
CA LEU A 18 1.67 -19.04 -8.91
C LEU A 18 2.58 -19.14 -7.69
N VAL A 19 3.78 -19.66 -7.92
CA VAL A 19 4.91 -19.42 -7.03
C VAL A 19 5.18 -17.92 -7.15
N MET A 20 4.62 -17.12 -6.25
CA MET A 20 5.13 -15.77 -6.03
C MET A 20 6.49 -15.94 -5.36
N ALA A 21 7.52 -16.12 -6.17
CA ALA A 21 8.88 -15.84 -5.77
C ALA A 21 8.91 -14.37 -5.33
N SER A 22 8.86 -14.13 -4.03
CA SER A 22 9.24 -12.85 -3.42
C SER A 22 10.76 -12.70 -3.53
N ALA A 23 11.27 -12.75 -4.76
CA ALA A 23 12.64 -12.44 -5.10
C ALA A 23 12.84 -10.92 -5.15
N PHE A 24 12.57 -10.24 -4.03
CA PHE A 24 13.05 -8.88 -3.77
C PHE A 24 13.38 -8.73 -2.28
N ALA A 25 14.14 -9.67 -1.73
CA ALA A 25 15.08 -9.37 -0.66
C ALA A 25 16.46 -9.02 -1.28
N HIS A 26 16.47 -8.24 -2.36
CA HIS A 26 17.59 -7.33 -2.54
C HIS A 26 17.41 -6.35 -1.39
N HIS A 27 18.30 -6.40 -0.38
CA HIS A 27 18.41 -5.34 0.60
C HIS A 27 18.79 -4.07 -0.17
N ALA A 28 17.79 -3.42 -0.77
CA ALA A 28 17.94 -2.08 -1.30
C ALA A 28 18.39 -1.28 -0.09
N ASN A 29 19.68 -0.95 -0.07
CA ASN A 29 20.26 -0.11 0.95
C ASN A 29 19.63 1.26 0.73
N ALA A 30 18.52 1.49 1.41
CA ALA A 30 17.76 2.70 1.34
C ALA A 30 18.33 3.63 2.41
N THR A 31 19.13 4.61 1.99
CA THR A 31 19.57 5.65 2.93
C THR A 31 18.39 6.56 3.21
N THR A 32 18.01 6.69 4.48
CA THR A 32 17.02 7.71 4.89
C THR A 32 17.68 9.08 4.79
N LEU A 33 17.19 9.91 3.88
CA LEU A 33 17.64 11.28 3.68
C LEU A 33 17.08 12.22 4.77
N GLY A 34 15.86 11.93 5.22
CA GLY A 34 15.16 12.70 6.23
C GLY A 34 13.72 12.25 6.40
N LYS A 35 12.95 13.01 7.19
CA LYS A 35 11.53 12.75 7.45
C LYS A 35 10.70 13.99 7.11
N VAL A 36 9.47 13.76 6.69
CA VAL A 36 8.46 14.80 6.47
C VAL A 36 7.16 14.43 7.17
N ASP A 37 6.53 15.43 7.77
CA ASP A 37 5.19 15.33 8.32
C ASP A 37 4.19 15.86 7.29
N VAL A 38 3.16 15.07 7.00
CA VAL A 38 2.12 15.44 6.04
C VAL A 38 0.74 15.20 6.59
N ILE A 39 -0.19 16.01 6.12
CA ILE A 39 -1.62 15.86 6.39
C ILE A 39 -2.31 15.52 5.07
N GLY A 40 -3.17 14.50 5.11
CA GLY A 40 -4.07 14.12 4.04
C GLY A 40 -5.53 14.12 4.51
N SER A 41 -6.43 13.81 3.59
CA SER A 41 -7.85 13.63 3.89
C SER A 41 -8.30 12.26 3.43
N TYR A 42 -9.10 11.58 4.25
CA TYR A 42 -9.66 10.28 3.95
C TYR A 42 -11.16 10.27 4.24
N THR A 43 -11.95 9.79 3.28
CA THR A 43 -13.38 9.57 3.43
C THR A 43 -13.66 8.07 3.43
N GLY A 44 -14.04 7.54 4.59
CA GLY A 44 -14.39 6.14 4.76
C GLY A 44 -14.43 5.71 6.23
N THR A 45 -14.99 4.53 6.48
CA THR A 45 -15.15 4.00 7.84
C THR A 45 -13.94 3.18 8.30
N GLN A 46 -13.18 2.62 7.35
CA GLN A 46 -12.05 1.75 7.65
C GLN A 46 -10.76 2.55 7.92
N LEU A 47 -10.35 2.61 9.18
CA LEU A 47 -9.14 3.31 9.62
C LEU A 47 -7.94 2.37 9.61
N THR A 48 -7.47 2.03 8.41
CA THR A 48 -6.36 1.09 8.21
C THR A 48 -5.07 1.82 7.80
N PRO A 49 -3.89 1.22 8.06
CA PRO A 49 -2.62 1.76 7.58
C PRO A 49 -2.58 1.95 6.05
N ALA A 50 -3.21 1.05 5.29
CA ALA A 50 -3.28 1.16 3.83
C ALA A 50 -4.08 2.39 3.37
N ASN A 51 -5.17 2.72 4.07
CA ASN A 51 -5.96 3.91 3.78
C ASN A 51 -5.23 5.18 4.18
N ALA A 52 -4.50 5.17 5.30
CA ALA A 52 -3.64 6.28 5.70
C ALA A 52 -2.51 6.52 4.69
N TRP A 53 -1.89 5.44 4.22
CA TRP A 53 -0.88 5.45 3.17
C TRP A 53 -1.43 6.10 1.91
N LYS A 54 -2.57 5.61 1.40
CA LYS A 54 -3.21 6.16 0.19
C LYS A 54 -3.59 7.63 0.33
N ALA A 55 -4.08 8.04 1.49
CA ALA A 55 -4.50 9.41 1.75
C ALA A 55 -3.34 10.41 1.84
N THR A 56 -2.13 9.95 2.19
CA THR A 56 -0.98 10.83 2.48
C THR A 56 0.20 10.66 1.52
N TRP A 57 0.26 9.56 0.74
CA TRP A 57 1.40 9.22 -0.11
C TRP A 57 1.78 10.32 -1.10
N GLY A 58 0.80 10.90 -1.80
CA GLY A 58 1.07 11.95 -2.79
C GLY A 58 1.68 13.20 -2.15
N ASN A 59 1.18 13.61 -0.99
CA ASN A 59 1.70 14.73 -0.23
C ASN A 59 3.11 14.44 0.29
N ALA A 60 3.34 13.23 0.80
CA ALA A 60 4.65 12.78 1.26
C ALA A 60 5.68 12.76 0.12
N TRP A 61 5.33 12.20 -1.03
CA TRP A 61 6.20 12.16 -2.20
C TRP A 61 6.61 13.56 -2.64
N ASN A 62 5.64 14.47 -2.79
CA ASN A 62 5.89 15.84 -3.21
C ASN A 62 6.75 16.59 -2.19
N ALA A 63 6.45 16.47 -0.89
CA ALA A 63 7.24 17.10 0.18
C ALA A 63 8.67 16.56 0.21
N CYS A 64 8.83 15.23 0.13
CA CYS A 64 10.15 14.61 0.08
C CYS A 64 10.96 15.03 -1.15
N ARG A 65 10.34 15.10 -2.34
CA ARG A 65 11.04 15.54 -3.56
C ARG A 65 11.40 17.03 -3.51
N ALA A 66 10.59 17.86 -2.86
CA ALA A 66 10.86 19.28 -2.68
C ALA A 66 12.00 19.56 -1.68
N GLN A 67 12.02 18.86 -0.54
CA GLN A 67 13.04 19.05 0.50
C GLN A 67 14.32 18.25 0.22
N TYR A 68 14.17 17.03 -0.29
CA TYR A 68 15.25 16.07 -0.53
C TYR A 68 15.21 15.60 -1.99
N GLY A 69 15.79 16.39 -2.92
CA GLY A 69 15.75 16.13 -4.37
C GLY A 69 16.33 14.78 -4.82
N LYS A 70 17.09 14.10 -3.96
CA LYS A 70 17.60 12.73 -4.18
C LYS A 70 16.60 11.62 -3.81
N THR A 71 15.41 11.97 -3.31
CA THR A 71 14.38 10.98 -2.94
C THR A 71 14.00 10.13 -4.16
N ARG A 72 14.08 8.81 -3.99
CA ARG A 72 13.68 7.78 -4.97
C ARG A 72 12.53 6.90 -4.46
N SER A 73 12.37 6.80 -3.15
CA SER A 73 11.25 6.11 -2.52
C SER A 73 10.85 6.81 -1.23
N VAL A 74 9.64 6.52 -0.76
CA VAL A 74 9.12 7.03 0.52
C VAL A 74 8.56 5.88 1.34
N ASN A 75 8.72 5.94 2.65
CA ASN A 75 8.21 4.94 3.58
C ASN A 75 7.44 5.58 4.72
N MET A 76 6.18 5.21 4.91
CA MET A 76 5.37 5.71 6.01
C MET A 76 5.78 5.01 7.30
N THR A 77 6.24 5.76 8.30
CA THR A 77 6.66 5.21 9.59
C THR A 77 5.63 5.41 10.69
N TRP A 78 4.74 6.39 10.52
CA TRP A 78 3.69 6.67 11.50
C TRP A 78 2.48 7.26 10.81
N HIS A 79 1.29 7.00 11.35
CA HIS A 79 0.06 7.63 10.92
C HIS A 79 -0.95 7.70 12.06
N GLN A 80 -1.85 8.68 11.98
CA GLN A 80 -3.00 8.82 12.86
C GLN A 80 -4.18 9.43 12.11
N PHE A 81 -5.36 8.83 12.30
CA PHE A 81 -6.61 9.43 11.86
C PHE A 81 -7.13 10.40 12.92
N GLY A 82 -7.52 11.59 12.48
CA GLY A 82 -8.22 12.55 13.30
C GLY A 82 -9.68 12.15 13.56
N ASN A 83 -10.34 13.01 14.33
CA ASN A 83 -11.79 12.94 14.50
C ASN A 83 -12.49 13.23 13.17
N PRO A 84 -13.70 12.70 12.96
CA PRO A 84 -14.52 13.07 11.81
C PRO A 84 -14.75 14.57 11.77
N SER A 85 -14.62 15.15 10.59
CA SER A 85 -14.95 16.55 10.34
C SER A 85 -15.64 16.70 8.99
N PRO A 86 -16.94 17.06 8.96
CA PRO A 86 -17.81 17.33 10.11
C PRO A 86 -18.12 16.07 10.96
N SER A 87 -18.61 16.26 12.19
CA SER A 87 -18.72 15.24 13.26
C SER A 87 -19.58 14.01 12.93
N ASN A 88 -20.43 14.10 11.91
CA ASN A 88 -21.31 13.05 11.41
C ASN A 88 -20.89 12.52 10.02
N SER A 89 -19.69 12.89 9.56
CA SER A 89 -19.15 12.42 8.28
C SER A 89 -18.21 11.23 8.47
N ASN A 90 -17.89 10.57 7.36
CA ASN A 90 -16.79 9.61 7.31
C ASN A 90 -15.48 10.28 6.88
N THR A 91 -15.44 11.62 6.80
CA THR A 91 -14.26 12.37 6.38
C THR A 91 -13.41 12.71 7.58
N ARG A 92 -12.13 12.37 7.51
CA ARG A 92 -11.15 12.55 8.59
C ARG A 92 -9.86 13.08 8.00
N SER A 93 -9.19 13.95 8.75
CA SER A 93 -7.79 14.27 8.50
C SER A 93 -6.92 13.07 8.85
N VAL A 94 -5.84 12.88 8.09
CA VAL A 94 -4.84 11.85 8.35
C VAL A 94 -3.50 12.54 8.50
N ALA A 95 -2.90 12.49 9.69
CA ALA A 95 -1.52 12.89 9.89
C ALA A 95 -0.61 11.68 9.66
N ALA A 96 0.51 11.86 8.98
CA ALA A 96 1.48 10.80 8.75
C ALA A 96 2.92 11.33 8.70
N ILE A 97 3.85 10.52 9.20
CA ILE A 97 5.29 10.76 9.09
C ILE A 97 5.86 9.81 8.04
N TRP A 98 6.59 10.37 7.10
CA TRP A 98 7.22 9.63 6.01
C TRP A 98 8.73 9.84 6.00
N GLU A 99 9.45 8.76 5.80
CA GLU A 99 10.87 8.78 5.49
C GLU A 99 11.08 8.97 4.00
N CYS A 100 11.90 9.97 3.65
CA CYS A 100 12.39 10.19 2.31
C CYS A 100 13.65 9.34 2.13
N ARG A 101 13.64 8.42 1.17
CA ARG A 101 14.71 7.43 1.01
C ARG A 101 15.35 7.53 -0.38
N ASP A 102 16.66 7.38 -0.42
CA ASP A 102 17.42 7.14 -1.65
C ASP A 102 17.72 5.65 -1.74
N THR A 103 16.91 4.94 -2.52
CA THR A 103 17.13 3.53 -2.85
C THR A 103 18.04 3.46 -4.06
N THR A 104 19.33 3.19 -3.83
CA THR A 104 20.24 2.82 -4.92
C THR A 104 19.86 1.44 -5.44
N ASN A 105 19.60 1.37 -6.75
CA ASN A 105 19.60 0.11 -7.51
C ASN A 105 21.03 -0.35 -7.75
#